data_AF-A0A2G6HQW0-F1
#
_entry.id   AF-A0A2G6HQW0-F1
#
_cell.length_a   1.000
_cell.length_b   1.000
_cell.length_c   1.000
_cell.angle_alpha   90.00
_cell.angle_beta   90.00
_cell.angle_gamma   90.00
#
_symmetry.space_group_name_H-M   'P 1'
#
loop_
_entity.id
_entity.type
_entity.pdbx_description
1 polymer ?
#
loop_
_entity_poly.entity_id
_entity_poly.type
_entity_poly.pdbx_seq_one_letter_code
_entity_poly.pdbx_strand_id
1 'polypeptide(L)'
;MIAFHIFGRPVYRYGIMYLIGFVVGRLFLEYVTKHRLIEKVSPTLQTILTDNVDTLMTYIIIGGILGGRLGEVLIYEPHYYRTHPNQILATRNGGMSFIGGIIGALIAVTIFLHLHKSKKSDFLTLTDLLAVIAPFGIALGRIGNRLNRELYGPVIESTHHLYPLLQKLHLLYDYGTTELFQNELRLNTNFLASFGE
;
A
#
# COMPACT_ATOMS: atom_id res chain seq x y z
N MET A 1 -9.58 -6.09 -10.89
CA MET A 1 -10.91 -6.76 -10.98
C MET A 1 -11.95 -6.08 -10.07
N ILE A 2 -13.14 -5.80 -10.60
CA ILE A 2 -14.27 -5.23 -9.84
C ILE A 2 -14.82 -6.29 -8.87
N ALA A 3 -15.07 -5.90 -7.62
CA ALA A 3 -15.74 -6.72 -6.62
C ALA A 3 -17.26 -6.63 -6.79
N PHE A 4 -17.78 -5.40 -6.75
CA PHE A 4 -19.20 -5.07 -6.90
C PHE A 4 -19.34 -3.58 -7.26
N HIS A 5 -20.56 -3.15 -7.58
CA HIS A 5 -20.88 -1.75 -7.86
C HIS A 5 -21.68 -1.17 -6.70
N ILE A 6 -21.32 0.05 -6.28
CA ILE A 6 -22.08 0.84 -5.30
C ILE A 6 -22.53 2.11 -6.00
N PHE A 7 -23.85 2.37 -6.07
CA PHE A 7 -24.43 3.55 -6.74
C PHE A 7 -23.87 3.78 -8.16
N GLY A 8 -23.69 2.71 -8.93
CA GLY A 8 -23.13 2.76 -10.29
C GLY A 8 -21.61 2.98 -10.35
N ARG A 9 -20.91 3.05 -9.22
CA ARG A 9 -19.44 3.18 -9.16
C ARG A 9 -18.79 1.83 -8.86
N PRO A 10 -17.75 1.43 -9.61
CA PRO A 10 -17.06 0.17 -9.36
C PRO A 10 -16.22 0.24 -8.08
N VAL A 11 -16.32 -0.80 -7.25
CA VAL A 11 -15.45 -1.03 -6.10
C VAL A 11 -14.49 -2.16 -6.46
N TYR A 12 -13.20 -1.92 -6.32
CA TYR A 12 -12.16 -2.88 -6.71
C TYR A 12 -11.77 -3.77 -5.54
N ARG A 13 -11.53 -5.06 -5.81
CA ARG A 13 -11.07 -6.03 -4.80
C ARG A 13 -9.76 -5.59 -4.14
N TYR A 14 -8.90 -4.95 -4.92
CA TYR A 14 -7.64 -4.35 -4.44
C TYR A 14 -7.84 -3.31 -3.34
N GLY A 15 -8.79 -2.40 -3.53
CA GLY A 15 -9.14 -1.39 -2.51
C GLY A 15 -9.70 -2.02 -1.24
N ILE A 16 -10.45 -3.12 -1.37
CA ILE A 16 -10.95 -3.88 -0.21
C ILE A 16 -9.78 -4.50 0.57
N MET A 17 -8.77 -5.06 -0.11
CA MET A 17 -7.60 -5.62 0.57
C MET A 17 -6.82 -4.57 1.36
N TYR A 18 -6.65 -3.36 0.79
CA TYR A 18 -6.05 -2.25 1.54
C TYR A 18 -6.89 -1.81 2.73
N LEU A 19 -8.21 -1.72 2.57
CA LEU A 19 -9.11 -1.39 3.67
C LEU A 19 -8.97 -2.40 4.82
N ILE A 20 -8.92 -3.69 4.50
CA ILE A 20 -8.66 -4.74 5.50
C ILE A 20 -7.30 -4.51 6.17
N GLY A 21 -6.26 -4.14 5.41
CA GLY A 21 -4.94 -3.82 5.97
C GLY A 21 -4.98 -2.66 6.99
N PHE A 22 -5.71 -1.59 6.68
CA PHE A 22 -5.91 -0.48 7.62
C PHE A 22 -6.69 -0.90 8.87
N VAL A 23 -7.74 -1.71 8.71
CA VAL A 23 -8.50 -2.26 9.84
C VAL A 23 -7.62 -3.13 10.74
N VAL A 24 -6.81 -4.01 10.15
CA VAL A 24 -5.85 -4.84 10.90
C VAL A 24 -4.85 -3.98 11.65
N GLY A 25 -4.30 -2.94 11.01
CA GLY A 25 -3.39 -2.00 11.66
C GLY A 25 -4.02 -1.26 12.84
N ARG A 26 -5.26 -0.78 12.67
CA ARG A 26 -6.03 -0.11 13.73
C ARG A 26 -6.30 -1.03 14.91
N LEU A 27 -6.75 -2.27 14.64
CA LEU A 27 -6.97 -3.28 15.67
C LEU A 27 -5.67 -3.67 16.40
N PHE A 28 -4.56 -3.74 15.67
CA PHE A 28 -3.25 -4.00 16.27
C PHE A 28 -2.82 -2.88 17.21
N LEU A 29 -2.95 -1.60 16.81
CA LEU A 29 -2.64 -0.48 17.69
C LEU A 29 -3.50 -0.47 18.94
N GLU A 30 -4.81 -0.72 18.80
CA GLU A 30 -5.72 -0.83 19.95
C GLU A 30 -5.32 -1.98 20.87
N TYR A 31 -5.02 -3.16 20.32
CA TYR A 31 -4.60 -4.34 21.06
C TYR A 31 -3.34 -4.08 21.88
N VAL A 32 -2.29 -3.56 21.24
CA VAL A 32 -1.00 -3.26 21.88
C VAL A 32 -1.17 -2.23 23.00
N THR A 33 -2.03 -1.23 22.79
CA THR A 33 -2.29 -0.16 23.76
C THR A 33 -3.10 -0.67 24.95
N LYS A 34 -4.16 -1.45 24.71
CA LYS A 34 -5.04 -2.01 25.75
C LYS A 34 -4.31 -3.00 26.64
N HIS A 35 -3.46 -3.83 26.07
CA HIS A 35 -2.68 -4.83 26.81
C HIS A 35 -1.36 -4.29 27.37
N ARG A 36 -1.09 -2.98 27.21
CA ARG A 36 0.14 -2.31 27.70
C ARG A 36 1.41 -3.03 27.27
N LEU A 37 1.45 -3.52 26.02
CA LEU A 37 2.59 -4.27 25.48
C LEU A 37 3.80 -3.38 25.15
N ILE A 38 3.68 -2.07 25.39
CA ILE A 38 4.75 -1.09 25.23
C ILE A 38 5.07 -0.52 26.61
N GLU A 39 6.26 -0.80 27.13
CA GLU A 39 6.65 -0.36 28.47
C GLU A 39 6.78 1.16 28.62
N LYS A 40 7.15 1.87 27.54
CA LYS A 40 7.49 3.31 27.57
C LYS A 40 6.64 4.12 26.59
N VAL A 41 5.34 4.19 26.84
CA VAL A 41 4.43 5.10 26.12
C VAL A 41 4.27 6.39 26.93
N SER A 42 4.46 7.54 26.29
CA SER A 42 4.16 8.81 26.95
C SER A 42 2.64 8.96 27.16
N PRO A 43 2.19 9.75 28.16
CA PRO A 43 0.76 10.00 28.35
C PRO A 43 0.08 10.55 27.09
N THR A 44 0.79 11.41 26.33
CA THR A 44 0.28 11.97 25.07
C THR A 44 0.06 10.90 24.01
N LEU A 45 1.05 10.01 23.80
CA LEU A 45 0.91 8.92 22.83
C LEU A 45 -0.15 7.91 23.26
N GLN A 46 -0.29 7.65 24.57
CA GLN A 46 -1.35 6.81 25.11
C GLN A 46 -2.73 7.37 24.76
N THR A 47 -2.97 8.66 24.97
CA THR A 47 -4.23 9.35 24.60
C THR A 47 -4.47 9.31 23.09
N ILE A 48 -3.42 9.45 22.27
CA ILE A 48 -3.56 9.33 20.82
C ILE A 48 -4.04 7.93 20.43
N LEU A 49 -3.42 6.89 20.97
CA LEU A 49 -3.72 5.50 20.62
C LEU A 49 -5.05 4.98 21.18
N THR A 50 -5.59 5.62 22.21
CA THR A 50 -6.87 5.25 22.82
C THR A 50 -8.04 6.07 22.27
N ASP A 51 -7.90 7.39 22.21
CA ASP A 51 -9.01 8.30 21.89
C ASP A 51 -8.98 8.81 20.45
N ASN A 52 -7.80 8.83 19.80
CA ASN A 52 -7.62 9.46 18.49
C ASN A 52 -7.06 8.51 17.42
N VAL A 53 -7.10 7.20 17.64
CA VAL A 53 -6.52 6.22 16.72
C VAL A 53 -7.17 6.27 15.34
N ASP A 54 -8.48 6.48 15.27
CA ASP A 54 -9.21 6.55 14.00
C ASP A 54 -8.88 7.85 13.23
N THR A 55 -8.66 8.95 13.96
CA THR A 55 -8.17 10.21 13.38
C THR A 55 -6.75 10.05 12.86
N LEU A 56 -5.85 9.40 13.63
CA LEU A 56 -4.49 9.08 13.19
C LEU A 56 -4.51 8.23 11.90
N MET A 57 -5.34 7.19 11.84
CA MET A 57 -5.49 6.34 10.65
C MET A 57 -5.96 7.15 9.45
N THR A 58 -6.91 8.07 9.65
CA THR A 58 -7.38 8.97 8.61
C THR A 58 -6.26 9.87 8.07
N TYR A 59 -5.43 10.44 8.96
CA TYR A 59 -4.26 11.21 8.56
C TYR A 59 -3.26 10.37 7.74
N ILE A 60 -2.99 9.13 8.18
CA ILE A 60 -2.09 8.21 7.46
C ILE A 60 -2.63 7.90 6.06
N ILE A 61 -3.93 7.60 5.93
CA ILE A 61 -4.59 7.30 4.64
C ILE A 61 -4.50 8.51 3.71
N ILE A 62 -4.87 9.70 4.19
CA ILE A 62 -4.84 10.93 3.39
C ILE A 62 -3.40 11.26 2.99
N GLY A 63 -2.47 11.20 3.94
CA GLY A 63 -1.04 11.42 3.68
C GLY A 63 -0.48 10.46 2.65
N GLY A 64 -0.82 9.18 2.74
CA GLY A 64 -0.40 8.17 1.78
C GLY A 64 -0.98 8.40 0.38
N ILE A 65 -2.25 8.79 0.27
CA ILE A 65 -2.88 9.10 -1.03
C ILE A 65 -2.23 10.35 -1.66
N LEU A 66 -2.10 11.43 -0.89
CA LEU A 66 -1.51 12.67 -1.38
C LEU A 66 -0.03 12.50 -1.72
N GLY A 67 0.73 11.86 -0.85
CA GLY A 67 2.14 11.59 -1.08
C GLY A 67 2.37 10.66 -2.26
N GLY A 68 1.55 9.62 -2.41
CA GLY A 68 1.65 8.71 -3.55
C GLY A 68 1.37 9.43 -4.86
N ARG A 69 0.38 10.33 -4.88
CA ARG A 69 0.08 11.11 -6.07
C ARG A 69 1.15 12.14 -6.39
N LEU A 70 1.64 12.86 -5.39
CA LEU A 70 2.72 13.83 -5.57
C LEU A 70 4.03 13.16 -5.96
N GLY A 71 4.32 11.96 -5.44
CA GLY A 71 5.47 11.18 -5.84
C GLY A 71 5.42 10.82 -7.31
N GLU A 72 4.27 10.40 -7.83
CA GLU A 72 4.08 10.15 -9.26
C GLU A 72 4.37 11.41 -10.09
N VAL A 73 3.74 12.52 -9.69
CA VAL A 73 3.78 13.79 -10.42
C VAL A 73 5.18 14.41 -10.41
N LEU A 74 5.91 14.32 -9.31
CA LEU A 74 7.19 15.02 -9.14
C LEU A 74 8.39 14.16 -9.52
N ILE A 75 8.31 12.84 -9.32
CA ILE A 75 9.46 11.94 -9.46
C ILE A 75 9.39 11.16 -10.78
N TYR A 76 8.21 10.63 -11.15
CA TYR A 76 8.10 9.70 -12.26
C TYR A 76 7.75 10.40 -13.58
N GLU A 77 6.73 11.27 -13.60
CA GLU A 77 6.28 11.91 -14.84
C GLU A 77 6.17 13.45 -14.78
N PRO A 78 7.20 14.18 -14.32
CA PRO A 78 7.13 15.63 -14.13
C PRO A 78 6.85 16.41 -15.43
N HIS A 79 7.30 15.91 -16.58
CA HIS A 79 7.04 16.55 -17.87
C HIS A 79 5.58 16.42 -18.33
N TYR A 80 4.94 15.26 -18.09
CA TYR A 80 3.55 15.02 -18.45
C TYR A 80 2.60 15.94 -17.67
N TYR A 81 2.81 16.06 -16.36
CA TYR A 81 1.94 16.86 -15.50
C TYR A 81 2.15 18.37 -15.63
N ARG A 82 3.27 18.83 -16.21
CA ARG A 82 3.44 20.23 -16.60
C ARG A 82 2.49 20.64 -17.73
N THR A 83 2.23 19.74 -18.67
CA THR A 83 1.30 20.00 -19.79
C THR A 83 -0.15 19.66 -19.44
N HIS A 84 -0.37 18.85 -18.39
CA HIS A 84 -1.71 18.44 -17.92
C HIS A 84 -1.93 18.69 -16.41
N PRO A 85 -1.88 19.95 -15.94
CA PRO A 85 -1.94 20.27 -14.51
C PRO A 85 -3.27 19.86 -13.86
N ASN A 86 -4.37 19.86 -14.60
CA ASN A 86 -5.67 19.40 -14.13
C ASN A 86 -5.70 17.90 -13.77
N GLN A 87 -4.77 17.11 -14.30
CA GLN A 87 -4.69 15.68 -14.01
C GLN A 87 -3.93 15.37 -12.73
N ILE A 88 -3.26 16.34 -12.10
CA ILE A 88 -2.49 16.12 -10.86
C ILE A 88 -3.38 15.54 -9.75
N LEU A 89 -4.63 15.97 -9.64
CA LEU A 89 -5.58 15.48 -8.63
C LEU A 89 -6.41 14.26 -9.08
N ALA A 90 -6.25 13.82 -10.33
CA ALA A 90 -7.03 12.73 -10.90
C ALA A 90 -6.49 11.36 -10.45
N THR A 91 -6.81 10.96 -9.21
CA THR A 91 -6.34 9.70 -8.61
C THR A 91 -7.00 8.44 -9.18
N ARG A 92 -8.07 8.58 -9.96
CA ARG A 92 -8.82 7.43 -10.54
C ARG A 92 -8.19 6.86 -11.81
N ASN A 93 -7.32 7.63 -12.47
CA ASN A 93 -6.70 7.23 -13.74
C ASN A 93 -5.45 6.35 -13.55
N GLY A 94 -5.11 5.99 -12.31
CA GLY A 94 -3.85 5.33 -11.98
C GLY A 94 -2.72 6.32 -11.70
N GLY A 95 -1.48 5.83 -11.62
CA GLY A 95 -0.29 6.64 -11.34
C GLY A 95 -0.16 7.04 -9.87
N MET A 96 0.33 6.09 -9.05
CA MET A 96 0.56 6.29 -7.62
C MET A 96 1.95 5.76 -7.26
N SER A 97 2.80 6.62 -6.72
CA SER A 97 4.12 6.23 -6.24
C SER A 97 4.04 5.54 -4.88
N PHE A 98 4.62 4.35 -4.77
CA PHE A 98 4.73 3.65 -3.49
C PHE A 98 5.62 4.41 -2.49
N ILE A 99 6.80 4.88 -2.93
CA ILE A 99 7.73 5.65 -2.09
C ILE A 99 7.13 7.00 -1.70
N GLY A 100 6.47 7.67 -2.64
CA GLY A 100 5.70 8.88 -2.36
C GLY A 100 4.63 8.66 -1.28
N GLY A 101 3.93 7.52 -1.34
CA GLY A 101 2.94 7.14 -0.33
C GLY A 101 3.54 6.95 1.06
N ILE A 102 4.69 6.28 1.17
CA ILE A 102 5.40 6.11 2.44
C ILE A 102 5.82 7.48 3.01
N ILE A 103 6.44 8.32 2.20
CA ILE A 103 6.90 9.65 2.62
C ILE A 103 5.69 10.51 3.05
N GLY A 104 4.62 10.52 2.27
CA GLY A 104 3.40 11.26 2.61
C GLY A 104 2.75 10.79 3.90
N ALA A 105 2.71 9.48 4.16
CA ALA A 105 2.23 8.92 5.42
C ALA A 105 3.12 9.35 6.61
N LEU A 106 4.44 9.32 6.46
CA LEU A 106 5.38 9.77 7.51
C LEU A 106 5.24 11.27 7.79
N ILE A 107 5.06 12.10 6.77
CA ILE A 107 4.78 13.53 6.92
C ILE A 107 3.45 13.72 7.67
N ALA A 108 2.39 13.00 7.30
CA ALA A 108 1.10 13.09 7.98
C ALA A 108 1.17 12.68 9.46
N VAL A 109 1.91 11.61 9.79
CA VAL A 109 2.19 11.21 11.18
C VAL A 109 2.93 12.32 11.91
N THR A 110 3.94 12.92 11.29
CA THR A 110 4.72 14.02 11.89
C THR A 110 3.84 15.24 12.18
N ILE A 111 3.00 15.64 11.22
CA ILE A 111 2.04 16.73 11.37
C ILE A 111 1.05 16.40 12.50
N PHE A 112 0.47 15.21 12.48
CA PHE A 112 -0.50 14.78 13.48
C PHE A 112 0.08 14.83 14.90
N LEU A 113 1.29 14.30 15.09
CA LEU A 113 1.98 14.32 16.38
C LEU A 113 2.34 15.74 16.81
N HIS A 114 2.74 16.60 15.88
CA HIS A 114 3.00 18.01 16.15
C HIS A 114 1.73 18.74 16.63
N LEU A 115 0.59 18.52 15.97
CA LEU A 115 -0.70 19.10 16.38
C LEU A 115 -1.12 18.66 17.79
N HIS A 116 -0.76 17.44 18.19
CA HIS A 116 -1.02 16.90 19.53
C HIS A 116 0.08 17.25 20.55
N LYS A 117 1.03 18.12 20.22
CA LYS A 117 2.15 18.53 21.08
C LYS A 117 2.97 17.33 21.61
N SER A 118 3.09 16.30 20.77
CA SER A 118 3.83 15.08 21.10
C SER A 118 5.34 15.30 21.06
N LYS A 119 6.08 14.46 21.75
CA LYS A 119 7.55 14.51 21.79
C LYS A 119 8.16 13.74 20.63
N LYS A 120 9.45 14.00 20.33
CA LYS A 120 10.19 13.23 19.31
C LYS A 120 10.24 11.73 19.61
N SER A 121 10.28 11.35 20.90
CA SER A 121 10.20 9.94 21.33
C SER A 121 8.90 9.29 20.88
N ASP A 122 7.79 10.03 20.87
CA ASP A 122 6.48 9.49 20.49
C ASP A 122 6.42 9.22 18.98
N PHE A 123 7.11 10.05 18.17
CA PHE A 123 7.27 9.78 16.76
C PHE A 123 7.99 8.46 16.52
N LEU A 124 9.14 8.24 17.17
CA LEU A 124 9.91 7.00 17.02
C LEU A 124 9.09 5.78 17.44
N THR A 125 8.47 5.82 18.62
CA THR A 125 7.63 4.73 19.10
C THR A 125 6.46 4.46 18.16
N LEU A 126 5.78 5.50 17.65
CA LEU A 126 4.68 5.31 16.73
C LEU A 126 5.13 4.74 15.39
N THR A 127 6.25 5.23 14.83
CA THR A 127 6.79 4.70 13.58
C THR A 127 7.27 3.26 13.71
N ASP A 128 7.83 2.86 14.86
CA ASP A 128 8.21 1.47 15.13
C ASP A 128 6.99 0.55 15.15
N LEU A 129 5.88 0.98 15.77
CA LEU A 129 4.62 0.23 15.74
C LEU A 129 4.06 0.12 14.32
N LEU A 130 4.07 1.21 13.57
CA LEU A 130 3.61 1.22 12.18
C LEU A 130 4.50 0.34 11.29
N ALA A 131 5.81 0.25 11.57
CA ALA A 131 6.72 -0.64 10.85
C ALA A 131 6.39 -2.12 11.07
N VAL A 132 5.89 -2.50 12.26
CA VAL A 132 5.38 -3.87 12.53
C VAL A 132 4.07 -4.15 11.78
N ILE A 133 3.22 -3.13 11.60
CA ILE A 133 1.96 -3.24 10.87
C ILE A 133 2.18 -3.31 9.35
N ALA A 134 3.16 -2.57 8.82
CA ALA A 134 3.37 -2.41 7.38
C ALA A 134 3.44 -3.74 6.59
N PRO A 135 4.13 -4.81 7.06
CA PRO A 135 4.14 -6.11 6.41
C PRO A 135 2.76 -6.72 6.18
N PHE A 136 1.80 -6.52 7.09
CA PHE A 136 0.43 -7.03 6.91
C PHE A 136 -0.28 -6.31 5.76
N GLY A 137 -0.12 -4.99 5.67
CA GLY A 137 -0.64 -4.21 4.55
C GLY A 137 -0.01 -4.62 3.21
N ILE A 138 1.31 -4.86 3.19
CA ILE A 138 2.03 -5.31 2.01
C ILE A 138 1.58 -6.73 1.60
N ALA A 139 1.43 -7.64 2.56
CA ALA A 139 0.96 -9.01 2.29
C ALA A 139 -0.46 -9.03 1.72
N LEU A 140 -1.37 -8.23 2.28
CA LEU A 140 -2.73 -8.06 1.74
C LEU A 140 -2.72 -7.42 0.35
N GLY A 141 -1.83 -6.45 0.11
CA GLY A 141 -1.59 -5.91 -1.23
C GLY A 141 -1.15 -6.98 -2.23
N ARG A 142 -0.27 -7.90 -1.84
CA ARG A 142 0.15 -9.03 -2.69
C ARG A 142 -0.99 -10.01 -2.96
N ILE A 143 -1.87 -10.26 -2.00
CA ILE A 143 -3.11 -11.02 -2.23
C ILE A 143 -4.01 -10.26 -3.21
N GLY A 144 -4.11 -8.94 -3.06
CA GLY A 144 -4.78 -8.05 -3.99
C GLY A 144 -4.26 -8.18 -5.42
N ASN A 145 -2.94 -8.16 -5.61
CA ASN A 145 -2.29 -8.34 -6.91
C ASN A 145 -2.68 -9.68 -7.54
N ARG A 146 -2.66 -10.76 -6.75
CA ARG A 146 -3.09 -12.09 -7.20
C ARG A 146 -4.56 -12.11 -7.62
N LEU A 147 -5.45 -11.47 -6.87
CA LEU A 147 -6.87 -11.35 -7.20
C LEU A 147 -7.10 -10.49 -8.45
N ASN A 148 -6.24 -9.49 -8.67
CA ASN A 148 -6.29 -8.59 -9.81
C ASN A 148 -5.64 -9.14 -11.07
N ARG A 149 -4.91 -10.25 -10.98
CA ARG A 149 -4.13 -10.82 -12.09
C ARG A 149 -2.99 -9.90 -12.55
N GLU A 150 -2.28 -9.31 -11.59
CA GLU A 150 -1.13 -8.44 -11.85
C GLU A 150 0.12 -8.89 -11.08
N LEU A 151 1.30 -8.42 -11.50
CA LEU A 151 2.60 -8.70 -10.86
C LEU A 151 2.95 -10.19 -10.77
N TYR A 152 2.81 -10.88 -11.90
CA TYR A 152 3.26 -12.26 -12.03
C TYR A 152 4.78 -12.39 -11.96
N GLY A 153 5.23 -13.54 -11.48
CA GLY A 153 6.64 -13.92 -11.54
C GLY A 153 7.09 -14.22 -12.98
N PRO A 154 8.40 -14.45 -13.17
CA PRO A 154 8.93 -14.83 -14.47
C PRO A 154 8.34 -16.17 -14.95
N VAL A 155 8.35 -16.37 -16.27
CA VAL A 155 7.97 -17.66 -16.87
C VAL A 155 8.97 -18.72 -16.43
N ILE A 156 8.47 -19.85 -15.92
CA ILE A 156 9.27 -21.00 -15.52
C ILE A 156 8.97 -22.14 -16.47
N GLU A 157 10.00 -22.63 -17.16
CA GLU A 157 9.90 -23.79 -18.05
C GLU A 157 9.80 -25.10 -17.25
N SER A 158 9.10 -26.09 -17.80
CA SER A 158 8.88 -27.42 -17.21
C SER A 158 10.17 -28.22 -16.98
N THR A 159 11.27 -27.81 -17.63
CA THR A 159 12.62 -28.34 -17.47
C THR A 159 13.32 -27.85 -16.21
N HIS A 160 12.77 -26.84 -15.51
CA HIS A 160 13.39 -26.29 -14.32
C HIS A 160 13.32 -27.28 -13.15
N HIS A 161 14.44 -27.47 -12.44
CA HIS A 161 14.58 -28.44 -11.35
C HIS A 161 13.61 -28.21 -10.17
N LEU A 162 13.10 -26.98 -10.00
CA LEU A 162 12.07 -26.64 -9.00
C LEU A 162 10.64 -26.94 -9.46
N TYR A 163 10.40 -27.18 -10.75
CA TYR A 163 9.06 -27.38 -11.30
C TYR A 163 8.30 -28.53 -10.63
N PRO A 164 8.89 -29.73 -10.41
CA PRO A 164 8.19 -30.82 -9.72
C PRO A 164 7.83 -30.50 -8.26
N LEU A 165 8.69 -29.75 -7.55
CA LEU A 165 8.45 -29.33 -6.18
C LEU A 165 7.31 -28.31 -6.09
N LEU A 166 7.34 -27.30 -6.95
CA LEU A 166 6.32 -26.25 -7.00
C LEU A 166 4.95 -26.80 -7.42
N GLN A 167 4.94 -27.77 -8.35
CA GLN A 167 3.73 -28.49 -8.74
C GLN A 167 3.15 -29.30 -7.57
N LYS A 168 3.99 -30.05 -6.85
CA LYS A 168 3.58 -30.84 -5.68
C LYS A 168 2.99 -29.98 -4.56
N LEU A 169 3.52 -28.77 -4.37
CA LEU A 169 3.02 -27.81 -3.37
C LEU A 169 1.80 -27.00 -3.85
N HIS A 170 1.29 -27.25 -5.06
CA HIS A 170 0.20 -26.47 -5.67
C HIS A 170 0.50 -24.96 -5.73
N LEU A 171 1.79 -24.62 -5.83
CA LEU A 171 2.26 -23.23 -5.91
C LEU A 171 2.37 -22.74 -7.37
N LEU A 172 2.34 -23.67 -8.34
CA LEU A 172 2.20 -23.33 -9.74
C LEU A 172 0.74 -23.02 -10.04
N TYR A 173 0.49 -21.81 -10.53
CA TYR A 173 -0.78 -21.46 -11.12
C TYR A 173 -0.54 -21.29 -12.62
N ASP A 174 -1.15 -22.14 -13.42
CA ASP A 174 -1.03 -22.10 -14.87
C ASP A 174 -1.91 -20.98 -15.41
N TYR A 175 -1.29 -19.81 -15.60
CA TYR A 175 -1.88 -18.73 -16.37
C TYR A 175 -1.58 -19.05 -17.82
N GLY A 176 -2.45 -19.84 -18.47
CA GLY A 176 -2.26 -20.30 -19.84
C GLY A 176 -1.80 -19.19 -20.78
N THR A 177 -1.06 -19.57 -21.82
CA THR A 177 -0.44 -18.71 -22.85
C THR A 177 -1.46 -17.99 -23.75
N THR A 178 -2.43 -17.30 -23.17
CA THR A 178 -3.30 -16.38 -23.90
C THR A 178 -2.52 -15.11 -24.23
N GLU A 179 -2.58 -14.64 -25.48
CA GLU A 179 -1.97 -13.38 -25.96
C GLU A 179 -2.27 -12.15 -25.09
N LEU A 180 -3.39 -12.18 -24.35
CA LEU A 180 -3.74 -11.23 -23.28
C LEU A 180 -2.64 -11.07 -22.22
N PHE A 181 -1.95 -12.14 -21.86
CA PHE A 181 -0.93 -12.16 -20.82
C PHE A 181 0.32 -11.36 -21.21
N GLN A 182 0.76 -11.45 -22.46
CA GLN A 182 1.93 -10.67 -22.93
C GLN A 182 1.62 -9.17 -23.05
N ASN A 183 0.39 -8.82 -23.44
CA ASN A 183 -0.04 -7.42 -23.51
C ASN A 183 -0.30 -6.79 -22.13
N GLU A 184 -0.87 -7.53 -21.18
CA GLU A 184 -1.10 -7.02 -19.80
C GLU A 184 0.18 -6.97 -18.95
N LEU A 185 1.14 -7.88 -19.16
CA LEU A 185 2.45 -7.80 -18.50
C LEU A 185 3.18 -6.51 -18.88
N ARG A 186 3.15 -6.10 -20.15
CA ARG A 186 3.78 -4.86 -20.62
C ARG A 186 3.20 -3.60 -19.97
N LEU A 187 1.88 -3.56 -19.73
CA LEU A 187 1.23 -2.39 -19.16
C LEU A 187 1.45 -2.23 -17.64
N ASN A 188 1.54 -3.33 -16.89
CA ASN A 188 1.64 -3.29 -15.42
C ASN A 188 3.08 -3.35 -14.87
N THR A 189 4.08 -3.60 -15.72
CA THR A 189 5.51 -3.67 -15.34
C THR A 189 6.32 -2.43 -15.74
N ASN A 190 5.65 -1.30 -15.99
CA ASN A 190 6.29 -0.02 -16.34
C ASN A 190 7.33 0.50 -15.33
N PHE A 191 7.52 -0.16 -14.18
CA PHE A 191 8.64 0.13 -13.26
C PHE A 191 9.96 -0.56 -13.65
N LEU A 192 9.92 -1.70 -14.36
CA LEU A 192 11.11 -2.44 -14.79
C LEU A 192 11.35 -2.35 -16.30
N ALA A 193 10.30 -2.09 -17.09
CA ALA A 193 10.45 -1.87 -18.54
C ALA A 193 11.19 -0.55 -18.86
N SER A 194 11.23 0.43 -17.95
CA SER A 194 11.96 1.70 -18.15
C SER A 194 13.47 1.61 -17.93
N PHE A 195 13.98 0.47 -17.47
CA PHE A 195 15.42 0.25 -17.22
C PHE A 195 16.03 -0.82 -18.15
N GLY A 196 15.32 -1.18 -19.22
CA GLY A 196 15.72 -2.23 -20.15
C GLY A 196 15.49 -1.86 -21.60
N GLU A 197 16.06 -0.74 -22.04
CA GLU A 197 16.50 -0.50 -23.42
C GLU A 197 17.90 0.12 -23.41
#